data_AF-A0A9P6B6F6-F1
#
_entry.id   AF-A0A9P6B6F6-F1
#
_cell.length_a   1.000
_cell.length_b   1.000
_cell.length_c   1.000
_cell.angle_alpha   90.00
_cell.angle_beta   90.00
_cell.angle_gamma   90.00
#
_symmetry.space_group_name_H-M   'P 1'
#
loop_
_entity.id
_entity.type
_entity.pdbx_description
1 polymer ?
#
loop_
_entity_poly.entity_id
_entity_poly.type
_entity_poly.pdbx_seq_one_letter_code
_entity_poly.pdbx_strand_id
1 'polypeptide(L)' 'IFHAYGHQWVCQLWYHPRTAELWGLSDGEGCEHFWSELMRLIPCLQVSGHHHRLFMIDLQVEYLNEMKQQGTAKWIQE' A
#
# COMPACT_ATOMS: atom_id res chain seq x y z
N ILE A 1 -9.69 3.66 2.81
CA ILE A 1 -9.83 4.53 1.65
C ILE A 1 -8.57 5.38 1.64
N PHE A 2 -7.70 5.25 0.64
CA PHE A 2 -6.48 6.05 0.53
C PHE A 2 -6.85 7.53 0.70
N HIS A 3 -6.10 8.29 1.51
CA HIS A 3 -6.21 9.69 1.98
C HIS A 3 -7.13 10.74 1.28
N ALA A 4 -7.69 10.51 0.10
CA ALA A 4 -8.65 11.38 -0.59
C ALA A 4 -9.83 11.84 0.29
N TYR A 5 -10.14 11.12 1.36
CA TYR A 5 -11.24 11.42 2.28
C TYR A 5 -10.76 11.75 3.71
N GLY A 6 -9.44 11.76 3.97
CA GLY A 6 -8.89 12.14 5.27
C GLY A 6 -8.86 13.65 5.51
N HIS A 7 -9.09 14.47 4.47
CA HIS A 7 -8.83 15.91 4.51
C HIS A 7 -10.02 16.76 4.97
N GLN A 8 -11.23 16.19 4.99
CA GLN A 8 -12.43 16.87 5.48
C GLN A 8 -12.99 16.13 6.69
N TRP A 9 -13.39 16.88 7.72
CA TRP A 9 -13.93 16.33 8.96
C TRP A 9 -15.12 15.40 8.73
N VAL A 10 -16.02 15.75 7.81
CA VAL A 10 -17.18 14.90 7.46
C VAL A 10 -16.70 13.56 6.88
N CYS A 11 -15.76 13.59 5.94
CA CYS A 11 -15.21 12.39 5.33
C CYS A 11 -14.50 11.50 6.36
N GLN A 12 -13.82 12.07 7.37
CA GLN A 12 -13.25 11.29 8.47
C GLN A 12 -14.31 10.54 9.27
N LEU A 13 -15.51 11.12 9.49
CA LEU A 13 -16.60 10.44 10.21
C LEU A 13 -17.18 9.26 9.41
N TRP A 14 -17.41 9.45 8.11
CA TRP A 14 -18.02 8.44 7.26
C TRP A 14 -17.07 7.31 6.88
N TYR A 15 -15.78 7.62 6.77
CA TYR A 15 -14.76 6.68 6.29
C TYR A 15 -13.73 6.33 7.36
N HIS A 16 -14.07 6.54 8.65
CA HIS A 16 -13.19 6.17 9.75
C HIS A 16 -12.90 4.66 9.69
N PRO A 17 -11.63 4.21 9.65
CA PRO A 17 -11.30 2.78 9.54
C PRO A 17 -11.95 1.92 10.63
N ARG A 18 -12.01 2.42 11.87
CA ARG A 18 -12.72 1.75 12.99
C ARG A 18 -14.25 1.61 12.86
N THR A 19 -14.92 2.40 12.02
CA THR A 19 -16.39 2.30 11.85
C THR A 19 -16.78 1.55 10.58
N ALA A 20 -15.82 1.35 9.68
CA ALA A 20 -16.04 0.64 8.44
C ALA A 20 -15.74 -0.85 8.61
N GLU A 21 -16.79 -1.68 8.51
CA GLU A 21 -16.79 -3.12 8.83
C GLU A 21 -15.69 -3.94 8.11
N LEU A 22 -15.23 -3.48 6.94
CA LEU A 22 -14.29 -4.19 6.08
C LEU A 22 -12.80 -3.89 6.33
N TRP A 23 -12.45 -2.96 7.25
CA TRP A 23 -11.04 -2.57 7.49
C TRP A 23 -10.39 -3.29 8.68
N GLY A 24 -11.18 -3.97 9.51
CA GLY A 24 -10.70 -4.61 10.72
C GLY A 24 -10.02 -3.61 11.67
N LEU A 25 -8.85 -3.99 12.19
CA LEU A 25 -8.04 -3.13 13.08
C LEU A 25 -6.98 -2.30 12.31
N SER A 26 -6.96 -2.36 10.98
CA SER A 26 -6.00 -1.58 10.19
C SER A 26 -6.46 -0.14 10.03
N ASP A 27 -5.55 0.81 10.21
CA ASP A 27 -5.75 2.23 9.90
C ASP A 27 -5.57 2.55 8.40
N GLY A 28 -5.07 1.60 7.61
CA GLY A 28 -4.82 1.76 6.17
C GLY A 28 -3.45 2.37 5.82
N GLU A 29 -2.63 2.77 6.79
CA GLU A 29 -1.33 3.43 6.54
C GLU A 29 -0.35 2.48 5.84
N GLY A 30 -0.35 1.20 6.22
CA GLY A 30 0.45 0.18 5.55
C GLY A 30 0.09 0.02 4.07
N CYS A 31 -1.19 0.17 3.71
CA CYS A 31 -1.63 0.15 2.32
C CYS A 31 -1.16 1.40 1.58
N GLU A 32 -1.21 2.58 2.20
CA GLU A 32 -0.74 3.84 1.63
C GLU A 32 0.75 3.80 1.30
N HIS A 33 1.58 3.33 2.24
CA HIS A 33 3.00 3.12 1.99
C HIS A 33 3.23 2.11 0.86
N PHE A 34 2.52 0.99 0.86
CA PHE A 34 2.64 0.00 -0.21
C PHE A 34 2.24 0.54 -1.58
N TRP A 35 1.14 1.29 -1.66
CA TRP A 35 0.70 1.95 -2.89
C TRP A 35 1.73 2.97 -3.38
N SER A 36 2.27 3.80 -2.48
CA SER A 36 3.32 4.79 -2.81
C SER A 36 4.55 4.14 -3.46
N GLU A 37 4.95 2.96 -2.97
CA GLU A 37 6.06 2.18 -3.55
C GLU A 37 5.73 1.61 -4.95
N LEU A 38 4.47 1.29 -5.22
CA LEU A 38 4.04 0.76 -6.52
C LEU A 38 3.71 1.85 -7.55
N MET A 39 3.37 3.07 -7.11
CA MET A 39 2.96 4.19 -7.97
C MET A 39 3.96 4.48 -9.09
N ARG A 40 5.27 4.32 -8.83
CA ARG A 40 6.33 4.51 -9.83
C ARG A 40 6.23 3.57 -11.04
N LEU A 41 5.56 2.43 -10.90
CA LEU A 41 5.38 1.45 -11.98
C LEU A 41 4.20 1.80 -12.90
N ILE A 42 3.27 2.66 -12.47
CA ILE A 42 2.06 2.95 -13.22
C ILE A 42 2.37 3.43 -14.66
N PRO A 43 3.28 4.40 -14.89
CA PRO A 43 3.53 4.91 -16.23
C PRO A 43 4.07 3.84 -17.20
N CYS A 44 4.99 2.97 -16.75
CA CYS A 44 5.59 1.95 -17.61
C CYS A 44 4.66 0.74 -17.81
N LEU A 45 3.87 0.37 -16.80
CA LEU A 45 2.98 -0.79 -16.87
C LEU A 45 1.65 -0.50 -17.58
N GLN A 46 1.25 0.78 -17.70
CA GLN A 46 0.07 1.19 -18.46
C GLN A 46 0.16 0.78 -19.94
N VAL A 47 1.35 0.91 -20.54
CA VAL A 47 1.61 0.55 -21.94
C VAL A 47 2.06 -0.90 -22.12
N SER A 48 2.26 -1.63 -21.02
CA SER A 48 2.70 -3.02 -21.03
C SER A 48 1.53 -4.00 -21.18
N GLY A 49 1.82 -5.16 -21.78
CA GLY A 49 0.88 -6.27 -21.87
C GLY A 49 0.50 -6.84 -20.49
N HIS A 50 -0.66 -7.51 -20.43
CA HIS A 50 -1.23 -8.03 -19.18
C HIS A 50 -0.25 -8.89 -18.36
N HIS A 51 0.40 -9.87 -18.99
CA HIS A 51 1.33 -10.77 -18.29
C HIS A 51 2.59 -10.04 -17.81
N HIS A 52 3.11 -9.10 -18.60
CA HIS A 52 4.27 -8.30 -18.20
C HIS A 52 3.95 -7.40 -17.01
N ARG A 53 2.75 -6.80 -17.00
CA ARG A 53 2.25 -6.01 -15.86
C ARG A 53 2.17 -6.85 -14.59
N LEU A 54 1.56 -8.04 -14.66
CA LEU A 54 1.45 -8.94 -13.52
C LEU A 54 2.84 -9.36 -13.00
N PHE A 55 3.73 -9.78 -13.91
CA PHE A 55 5.09 -10.19 -13.55
C PHE A 55 5.88 -9.07 -12.88
N MET A 56 5.82 -7.84 -13.42
CA MET A 56 6.54 -6.70 -12.85
C MET A 56 5.99 -6.27 -11.49
N ILE A 57 4.67 -6.34 -11.30
CA ILE A 57 4.07 -6.09 -9.99
C ILE A 57 4.55 -7.15 -8.99
N ASP A 58 4.47 -8.42 -9.35
CA ASP A 58 4.89 -9.55 -8.49
C ASP A 58 6.35 -9.40 -8.04
N LEU A 59 7.26 -9.14 -8.98
CA LEU A 59 8.67 -8.90 -8.70
C LEU A 59 8.89 -7.71 -7.75
N GLN A 60 8.16 -6.61 -7.97
CA GLN A 60 8.27 -5.43 -7.11
C GLN A 60 7.74 -5.70 -5.69
N VAL A 61 6.68 -6.50 -5.57
CA VAL A 61 6.11 -6.88 -4.27
C VAL A 61 7.07 -7.78 -3.50
N GLU A 62 7.67 -8.76 -4.17
CA GLU A 62 8.68 -9.65 -3.58
C GLU A 62 9.87 -8.85 -3.06
N TYR A 63 10.43 -7.95 -3.88
CA TYR A 63 11.51 -7.05 -3.48
C TYR A 63 11.15 -6.20 -2.25
N LEU A 64 9.95 -5.61 -2.23
CA LEU A 64 9.50 -4.80 -1.10
C LEU A 64 9.34 -5.64 0.18
N ASN A 65 8.89 -6.88 0.05
CA ASN A 65 8.74 -7.79 1.17
C ASN A 65 10.11 -8.15 1.78
N GLU A 66 11.10 -8.48 0.94
CA GLU A 66 12.47 -8.76 1.39
C GLU A 66 13.09 -7.56 2.13
N MET A 67 12.95 -6.36 1.56
CA MET A 67 13.47 -5.13 2.17
C MET A 67 12.82 -4.84 3.52
N LYS A 68 11.50 -5.01 3.63
CA LYS A 68 10.77 -4.80 4.89
C LYS A 68 11.17 -5.84 5.94
N GLN A 69 11.27 -7.11 5.57
CA GLN A 69 11.68 -8.18 6.50
C GLN A 69 13.07 -7.93 7.07
N GLN A 70 14.03 -7.54 6.23
CA GLN A 70 15.39 -7.18 6.68
C GLN A 70 15.36 -5.96 7.62
N GLY A 71 14.58 -4.94 7.29
CA GLY A 71 14.39 -3.76 8.14
C GLY A 71 13.80 -4.11 9.51
N THR A 72 12.77 -4.96 9.55
CA THR A 72 12.17 -5.43 10.81
C THR A 72 13.16 -6.25 11.64
N ALA A 73 13.91 -7.16 11.00
CA ALA A 73 14.92 -7.95 11.69
C ALA A 73 16.01 -7.07 12.33
N LYS A 74 16.41 -5.98 11.65
CA LYS A 74 17.33 -4.99 12.21
C LYS A 74 16.73 -4.23 13.38
N TRP A 75 15.47 -3.78 13.27
CA TRP A 75 14.79 -3.03 14.34
C TRP A 75 14.65 -3.83 15.64
N ILE A 76 14.42 -5.15 15.55
CA ILE A 76 14.31 -6.02 16.74
C ILE A 76 15.64 -6.19 17.48
N GLN A 77 16.77 -5.94 16.81
CA GLN A 77 18.11 -6.08 17.40
C GLN A 77 18.56 -4.84 18.19
N GLU A 78 17.80 -3.74 18.13
CA GLU A 78 18.03 -2.48 18.87
C GLU A 78 17.23 -2.45 20.18
#